data_AF-A0AAU5N9P9-F1
#
_entry.id   AF-A0AAU5N9P9-F1
#
_cell.length_a   1.000
_cell.length_b   1.000
_cell.length_c   1.000
_cell.angle_alpha   90.00
_cell.angle_beta   90.00
_cell.angle_gamma   90.00
#
_symmetry.space_group_name_H-M   'P 1'
#
loop_
_entity.id
_entity.type
_entity.pdbx_description
1 polymer ?
#
loop_
_entity_poly.entity_id
_entity_poly.type
_entity_poly.pdbx_seq_one_letter_code
_entity_poly.pdbx_strand_id
1 'polypeptide(L)'
;MSSTQSHQEPVGELVQRASQQLTELVRGELRLAQAEMKEKGRHYGKGGGLFGGAGVVGFLTLEALVVTVIAALAVPLPVWAAALIVTAVLGVIAAVLAMRGKKEMDRAAPPAPEQTVENVKADVAEIKESAQR
;
A
#
# COMPACT_ATOMS: atom_id res chain seq x y z
N MET A 1 34.85 21.61 62.86
CA MET A 1 34.53 20.21 62.54
C MET A 1 33.02 20.12 62.40
N SER A 2 32.49 20.22 61.17
CA SER A 2 31.06 20.10 60.91
C SER A 2 30.88 19.05 59.82
N SER A 3 30.28 17.94 60.22
CA SER A 3 30.24 16.68 59.50
C SER A 3 29.37 16.78 58.25
N THR A 4 29.94 16.41 57.11
CA THR A 4 29.25 16.20 55.84
C THR A 4 28.27 15.03 55.97
N GLN A 5 26.98 15.33 56.00
CA GLN A 5 25.91 14.35 56.00
C GLN A 5 25.73 13.86 54.55
N SER A 6 26.31 12.70 54.24
CA SER A 6 26.14 12.02 52.96
C SER A 6 24.69 11.52 52.84
N HIS A 7 23.87 12.27 52.10
CA HIS A 7 22.59 11.79 51.60
C HIS A 7 22.85 10.63 50.64
N GLN A 8 22.89 9.41 51.17
CA GLN A 8 22.69 8.22 50.34
C GLN A 8 21.21 8.24 49.95
N GLU A 9 20.89 8.77 48.76
CA GLU A 9 19.57 8.56 48.18
C GLU A 9 19.32 7.04 48.19
N PRO A 10 18.25 6.56 48.83
CA PRO A 10 17.99 5.13 48.93
C PRO A 10 17.87 4.58 47.51
N VAL A 11 18.52 3.45 47.23
CA VAL A 11 18.58 2.81 45.89
C VAL A 11 17.18 2.66 45.25
N GLY A 12 16.13 2.52 46.08
CA GLY A 12 14.74 2.51 45.62
C GLY A 12 14.29 3.81 44.93
N GLU A 13 14.77 4.98 45.35
CA GLU A 13 14.44 6.27 44.75
C GLU A 13 15.08 6.44 43.37
N LEU A 14 16.31 5.95 43.19
CA LEU A 14 17.02 5.95 41.90
C LEU A 14 16.34 5.01 40.89
N VAL A 15 15.93 3.81 41.33
CA VAL A 15 15.19 2.85 40.50
C VAL A 15 13.83 3.44 40.10
N GLN A 16 13.14 4.10 41.03
CA GLN A 16 11.86 4.76 40.75
C GLN A 16 12.01 5.91 39.74
N ARG A 17 13.03 6.76 39.89
CA ARG A 17 13.34 7.85 38.94
C ARG A 17 13.75 7.30 37.56
N ALA A 18 14.58 6.26 37.50
CA ALA A 18 14.96 5.62 36.23
C ALA A 18 13.75 4.99 35.53
N SER A 19 12.87 4.30 36.27
CA SER A 19 11.62 3.76 35.74
C SER A 19 10.68 4.85 35.22
N GLN A 20 10.61 6.00 35.90
CA GLN A 20 9.85 7.16 35.45
C GLN A 20 10.43 7.76 34.16
N GLN A 21 11.74 7.95 34.09
CA GLN A 21 12.42 8.48 32.90
C GLN A 21 12.25 7.55 31.69
N LEU A 22 12.38 6.24 31.87
CA LEU A 22 12.11 5.25 30.82
C LEU A 22 10.65 5.34 30.35
N THR A 23 9.70 5.47 31.29
CA THR A 23 8.28 5.62 30.96
C THR A 23 8.01 6.91 30.17
N GLU A 24 8.67 8.01 30.53
CA GLU A 24 8.57 9.28 29.81
C GLU A 24 9.19 9.21 28.41
N LEU A 25 10.34 8.54 28.27
CA LEU A 25 11.01 8.34 26.99
C LEU A 25 10.12 7.52 26.04
N VAL A 26 9.60 6.38 26.51
CA VAL A 26 8.70 5.52 25.73
C VAL A 26 7.45 6.30 25.32
N ARG A 27 6.86 7.08 26.22
CA ARG A 27 5.71 7.96 25.88
C ARG A 27 6.10 9.03 24.86
N GLY A 28 7.32 9.55 24.92
CA GLY A 28 7.89 10.50 23.96
C GLY A 28 7.99 9.90 22.55
N GLU A 29 8.60 8.72 22.44
CA GLU A 29 8.70 8.00 21.16
C GLU A 29 7.33 7.64 20.59
N LEU A 30 6.39 7.20 21.44
CA LEU A 30 5.02 6.92 21.00
C LEU A 30 4.32 8.18 20.46
N ARG A 31 4.50 9.33 21.11
CA ARG A 31 3.95 10.61 20.62
C ARG A 31 4.60 11.04 19.31
N LEU A 32 5.91 10.85 19.17
CA LEU A 32 6.63 11.15 17.94
C LEU A 32 6.17 10.25 16.80
N ALA A 33 6.09 8.94 17.03
CA ALA A 33 5.57 7.97 16.07
C ALA A 33 4.13 8.30 15.66
N GLN A 34 3.27 8.69 16.62
CA GLN A 34 1.91 9.13 16.30
C GLN A 34 1.89 10.41 15.44
N ALA A 35 2.76 11.38 15.74
CA ALA A 35 2.86 12.61 14.95
C ALA A 35 3.32 12.32 13.51
N GLU A 36 4.36 11.49 13.36
CA GLU A 36 4.90 11.10 12.05
C GLU A 36 3.90 10.27 11.25
N MET A 37 3.18 9.33 11.88
CA MET A 37 2.12 8.56 11.23
C MET A 37 0.95 9.45 10.81
N LYS A 38 0.58 10.44 11.61
CA LYS A 38 -0.48 11.40 11.25
C LYS A 38 -0.06 12.28 10.08
N GLU A 39 1.18 12.73 10.06
CA GLU A 39 1.73 13.52 8.95
C GLU A 39 1.79 12.69 7.67
N LYS A 40 2.40 11.50 7.71
CA LYS A 40 2.40 10.53 6.60
C LYS A 40 0.97 10.24 6.13
N GLY A 41 0.07 9.91 7.04
CA GLY A 41 -1.34 9.63 6.75
C GLY A 41 -2.06 10.81 6.08
N ARG A 42 -1.75 12.05 6.44
CA ARG A 42 -2.32 13.24 5.78
C ARG A 42 -1.83 13.39 4.35
N HIS A 43 -0.54 13.13 4.10
CA HIS A 43 0.03 13.16 2.76
C HIS A 43 -0.51 12.04 1.87
N TYR A 44 -0.56 10.81 2.39
CA TYR A 44 -1.16 9.67 1.68
C TYR A 44 -2.67 9.86 1.46
N GLY A 45 -3.40 10.42 2.43
CA GLY A 45 -4.84 10.68 2.30
C GLY A 45 -5.16 11.75 1.26
N LYS A 46 -4.42 12.86 1.25
CA LYS A 46 -4.56 13.89 0.21
C LYS A 46 -4.13 13.38 -1.15
N GLY A 47 -2.98 12.70 -1.23
CA GLY A 47 -2.48 12.11 -2.47
C GLY A 47 -3.44 11.08 -3.04
N GLY A 48 -3.91 10.14 -2.21
CA GLY A 48 -4.90 9.14 -2.58
C GLY A 48 -6.23 9.75 -2.99
N GLY A 49 -6.72 10.76 -2.28
CA GLY A 49 -7.94 11.48 -2.65
C GLY A 49 -7.82 12.22 -3.99
N LEU A 50 -6.71 12.93 -4.22
CA LEU A 50 -6.43 13.60 -5.50
C LEU A 50 -6.29 12.61 -6.64
N PHE A 51 -5.59 11.49 -6.44
CA PHE A 51 -5.40 10.46 -7.45
C PHE A 51 -6.71 9.74 -7.77
N GLY A 52 -7.53 9.45 -6.75
CA GLY A 52 -8.88 8.92 -6.92
C GLY A 52 -9.77 9.88 -7.69
N GLY A 53 -9.77 11.17 -7.32
CA GLY A 53 -10.49 12.22 -8.05
C GLY A 53 -10.02 12.37 -9.50
N ALA A 54 -8.71 12.35 -9.75
CA ALA A 54 -8.14 12.34 -11.08
C ALA A 54 -8.56 11.12 -11.90
N GLY A 55 -8.69 9.94 -11.26
CA GLY A 55 -9.23 8.73 -11.88
C GLY A 55 -10.67 8.92 -12.36
N VAL A 56 -11.55 9.47 -11.51
CA VAL A 56 -12.95 9.74 -11.87
C VAL A 56 -13.04 10.78 -12.99
N VAL A 57 -12.35 11.91 -12.86
CA VAL A 57 -12.36 12.97 -13.88
C VAL A 57 -11.75 12.48 -15.20
N GLY A 58 -10.66 11.71 -15.14
CA GLY A 58 -10.05 11.09 -16.30
C GLY A 58 -11.00 10.11 -17.00
N PHE A 59 -11.74 9.30 -16.23
CA PHE A 59 -12.76 8.40 -16.77
C PHE A 59 -13.87 9.16 -17.52
N LEU A 60 -14.46 10.19 -16.89
CA LEU A 60 -15.46 11.05 -17.53
C LEU A 60 -14.93 11.75 -18.78
N THR A 61 -13.65 12.16 -18.75
CA THR A 61 -12.99 12.77 -19.91
C THR A 61 -12.87 11.78 -21.07
N LEU A 62 -12.54 10.52 -20.80
CA LEU A 62 -12.49 9.47 -21.81
C LEU A 62 -13.88 9.22 -22.41
N GLU A 63 -14.94 9.15 -21.60
CA GLU A 63 -16.32 9.01 -22.10
C GLU A 63 -16.71 10.19 -23.02
N ALA A 64 -16.42 11.42 -22.60
CA ALA A 64 -16.66 12.62 -23.42
C ALA A 64 -15.89 12.59 -24.74
N LEU A 65 -14.64 12.10 -24.74
CA LEU A 65 -13.85 11.92 -25.96
C LEU A 65 -14.47 10.88 -26.90
N VAL A 66 -14.96 9.74 -26.37
CA VAL A 66 -15.67 8.74 -27.18
C VAL A 66 -16.90 9.36 -27.86
N VAL A 67 -17.72 10.09 -27.11
CA VAL A 67 -18.88 10.81 -27.67
C VAL A 67 -18.44 11.83 -28.72
N THR A 68 -17.35 12.56 -28.47
CA THR A 68 -16.81 13.55 -29.42
C THR A 68 -16.40 12.90 -30.74
N VAL A 69 -15.71 11.74 -30.70
CA VAL A 69 -15.31 11.01 -31.91
C VAL A 69 -16.54 10.48 -32.66
N ILE A 70 -17.53 9.94 -31.95
CA ILE A 70 -18.78 9.49 -32.57
C ILE A 70 -19.48 10.66 -33.26
N ALA A 71 -19.60 11.81 -32.59
CA ALA A 71 -20.23 13.00 -33.16
C ALA A 71 -19.49 13.52 -34.39
N ALA A 72 -18.16 13.54 -34.36
CA ALA A 72 -17.34 13.94 -35.50
C ALA A 72 -17.53 13.00 -36.71
N LEU A 73 -17.56 11.68 -36.48
CA LEU A 73 -17.81 10.69 -37.52
C LEU A 73 -19.26 10.70 -38.03
N ALA A 74 -20.21 11.13 -37.19
CA ALA A 74 -21.61 11.24 -37.54
C ALA A 74 -21.92 12.45 -38.45
N VAL A 75 -20.94 13.32 -38.76
CA VAL A 75 -21.13 14.41 -39.74
C VAL A 75 -21.37 13.84 -41.14
N PRO A 76 -20.54 12.91 -41.67
CA PRO A 76 -20.79 12.25 -42.94
C PRO A 76 -21.53 10.90 -42.84
N LEU A 77 -21.69 10.31 -41.64
CA LEU A 77 -22.25 8.96 -41.46
C LEU A 77 -23.50 8.98 -40.57
N PRO A 78 -24.43 8.01 -40.71
CA PRO A 78 -25.46 7.84 -39.71
C PRO A 78 -24.85 7.47 -38.36
N VAL A 79 -25.45 7.97 -37.27
CA VAL A 79 -24.93 7.83 -35.89
C VAL A 79 -24.63 6.37 -35.52
N TRP A 80 -25.46 5.42 -35.95
CA TRP A 80 -25.26 4.00 -35.66
C TRP A 80 -23.96 3.45 -36.29
N ALA A 81 -23.60 3.89 -37.51
CA ALA A 81 -22.39 3.44 -38.18
C ALA A 81 -21.15 4.06 -37.52
N ALA A 82 -21.20 5.35 -37.18
CA ALA A 82 -20.15 6.03 -36.42
C ALA A 82 -19.91 5.34 -35.08
N ALA A 83 -20.98 5.03 -34.32
CA ALA A 83 -20.89 4.32 -33.05
C ALA A 83 -20.25 2.93 -33.22
N LEU A 84 -20.67 2.14 -34.21
CA LEU A 84 -20.11 0.80 -34.46
C LEU A 84 -18.61 0.85 -34.80
N ILE A 85 -18.17 1.83 -35.59
CA ILE A 85 -16.76 2.01 -35.92
C ILE A 85 -15.94 2.28 -34.64
N VAL A 86 -16.40 3.22 -33.81
CA VAL A 86 -15.71 3.56 -32.56
C VAL A 86 -15.71 2.38 -31.60
N THR A 87 -16.83 1.67 -31.46
CA THR A 87 -16.91 0.44 -30.64
C THR A 87 -15.96 -0.64 -31.13
N ALA A 88 -15.84 -0.85 -32.44
CA ALA A 88 -14.93 -1.84 -33.00
C ALA A 88 -13.46 -1.50 -32.69
N VAL A 89 -13.07 -0.23 -32.87
CA VAL A 89 -11.71 0.24 -32.56
C VAL A 89 -11.39 0.08 -31.07
N LEU A 90 -12.28 0.56 -30.19
CA LEU A 90 -12.11 0.41 -28.74
C LEU A 90 -12.10 -1.06 -28.31
N GLY A 91 -12.92 -1.90 -28.93
CA GLY A 91 -12.96 -3.35 -28.69
C GLY A 91 -11.64 -4.04 -29.02
N VAL A 92 -10.99 -3.66 -30.13
CA VAL A 92 -9.65 -4.17 -30.48
C VAL A 92 -8.62 -3.72 -29.45
N ILE A 93 -8.62 -2.44 -29.07
CA ILE A 93 -7.71 -1.92 -28.04
C ILE A 93 -7.91 -2.68 -26.72
N ALA A 94 -9.16 -2.85 -26.28
CA ALA A 94 -9.50 -3.57 -25.06
C ALA A 94 -9.05 -5.04 -25.11
N ALA A 95 -9.26 -5.73 -26.23
CA ALA A 95 -8.80 -7.10 -26.42
C ALA A 95 -7.27 -7.20 -26.31
N VAL A 96 -6.53 -6.28 -26.95
CA VAL A 96 -5.06 -6.24 -26.86
C VAL A 96 -4.60 -5.99 -25.43
N LEU A 97 -5.18 -5.00 -24.74
CA LEU A 97 -4.84 -4.70 -23.34
C LEU A 97 -5.16 -5.87 -22.43
N ALA A 98 -6.31 -6.53 -22.58
CA ALA A 98 -6.69 -7.71 -21.80
C ALA A 98 -5.72 -8.88 -22.02
N MET A 99 -5.33 -9.15 -23.27
CA MET A 99 -4.35 -10.19 -23.59
C MET A 99 -2.97 -9.88 -23.00
N ARG A 100 -2.51 -8.62 -23.06
CA ARG A 100 -1.24 -8.20 -22.47
C ARG A 100 -1.28 -8.25 -20.96
N GLY A 101 -2.35 -7.75 -20.34
CA GLY A 101 -2.56 -7.81 -18.89
C GLY A 101 -2.57 -9.25 -18.39
N LYS A 102 -3.32 -10.13 -19.05
CA LYS A 102 -3.30 -11.57 -18.75
C LYS A 102 -1.89 -12.15 -18.84
N LYS A 103 -1.16 -11.85 -19.91
CA LYS A 103 0.22 -12.35 -20.08
C LYS A 103 1.18 -11.86 -19.00
N GLU A 104 1.04 -10.62 -18.54
CA GLU A 104 1.87 -10.11 -17.44
C GLU A 104 1.47 -10.72 -16.09
N MET A 105 0.17 -10.97 -15.86
CA MET A 105 -0.29 -11.72 -14.69
C MET A 105 0.20 -13.17 -14.71
N ASP A 106 0.20 -13.82 -15.88
CA ASP A 106 0.69 -15.19 -16.06
C ASP A 106 2.23 -15.27 -15.88
N ARG A 107 2.94 -14.16 -16.10
CA ARG A 107 4.40 -14.04 -15.94
C ARG A 107 4.83 -13.66 -14.54
N ALA A 108 3.97 -13.01 -13.78
CA ALA A 108 4.17 -12.85 -12.35
C ALA A 108 4.12 -14.26 -11.75
N ALA A 109 5.32 -14.83 -11.55
CA ALA A 109 5.59 -16.12 -10.90
C ALA A 109 4.68 -16.33 -9.68
N PRO A 110 4.38 -17.58 -9.29
CA PRO A 110 3.24 -17.87 -8.42
C PRO A 110 3.21 -16.97 -7.20
N PRO A 111 2.01 -16.57 -6.73
CA PRO A 111 1.85 -15.61 -5.63
C PRO A 111 2.54 -16.04 -4.32
N ALA A 112 3.01 -17.29 -4.24
CA ALA A 112 3.80 -17.80 -3.14
C ALA A 112 5.30 -17.85 -3.52
N PRO A 113 6.20 -17.26 -2.72
CA PRO A 113 7.63 -17.36 -2.93
C PRO A 113 8.08 -18.83 -2.78
N GLU A 114 8.49 -19.44 -3.90
CA GLU A 114 8.83 -20.87 -3.98
C GLU A 114 9.88 -21.27 -2.94
N GLN A 115 10.90 -20.44 -2.75
CA GLN A 115 11.95 -20.66 -1.74
C GLN A 115 11.42 -20.61 -0.30
N THR A 116 10.48 -19.71 0.00
CA THR A 116 9.87 -19.65 1.34
C THR A 116 8.99 -20.87 1.59
N VAL A 117 8.28 -21.35 0.57
CA VAL A 117 7.45 -22.57 0.68
C VAL A 117 8.33 -23.80 0.85
N GLU A 118 9.47 -23.89 0.15
CA GLU A 118 10.45 -24.97 0.32
C GLU A 118 11.09 -24.95 1.71
N ASN A 119 11.54 -23.79 2.19
CA ASN A 119 12.13 -23.65 3.52
C ASN A 119 11.15 -24.06 4.62
N VAL A 120 9.90 -23.59 4.56
CA VAL A 120 8.87 -23.99 5.54
C VAL A 120 8.59 -25.49 5.49
N LYS A 121 8.61 -26.12 4.31
CA LYS A 121 8.46 -27.59 4.19
C LYS A 121 9.65 -28.33 4.80
N ALA A 122 10.87 -27.83 4.62
CA ALA A 122 12.07 -28.40 5.20
C ALA A 122 12.04 -28.29 6.73
N ASP A 123 11.71 -27.12 7.27
CA ASP A 123 11.58 -26.88 8.71
C ASP A 123 10.52 -27.80 9.35
N VAL A 124 9.38 -28.01 8.67
CA VAL A 124 8.33 -28.93 9.14
C VAL A 124 8.80 -30.39 9.10
N ALA A 125 9.58 -30.78 8.10
CA ALA A 125 10.13 -32.13 8.00
C ALA A 125 11.14 -32.41 9.12
N GLU A 126 12.00 -31.45 9.44
CA GLU A 126 12.99 -31.54 10.52
C GLU A 126 12.31 -31.67 11.90
N ILE A 127 11.27 -30.87 12.16
CA ILE A 127 10.47 -30.96 13.40
C ILE A 127 9.80 -32.33 13.52
N LYS A 128 9.28 -32.89 12.41
CA LYS A 128 8.62 -34.19 12.40
C LYS A 128 9.60 -35.35 12.65
N GLU A 129 10.81 -35.28 12.09
CA GLU A 129 11.87 -36.26 12.34
C GLU A 129 12.36 -36.19 13.79
N SER A 130 12.54 -34.99 14.33
CA SER A 130 12.94 -34.74 15.72
C SER A 130 11.92 -35.26 16.74
N ALA A 131 10.64 -35.28 16.40
CA ALA A 131 9.56 -35.80 17.26
C ALA A 131 9.36 -37.32 17.17
N GLN A 132 9.98 -37.99 16.18
CA GLN A 132 9.91 -39.44 16.00
C GLN A 132 11.13 -40.19 16.56
N ARG A 133 12.18 -39.49 16.98
CA ARG A 133 13.33 -40.02 17.73
C ARG A 133 13.12 -39.94 19.23
#